data_AF-A0A7Z7B3K3-F1
#
_entry.id   AF-A0A7Z7B3K3-F1
#
_cell.length_a   1.000
_cell.length_b   1.000
_cell.length_c   1.000
_cell.angle_alpha   90.00
_cell.angle_beta   90.00
_cell.angle_gamma   90.00
#
_symmetry.space_group_name_H-M   'P 1'
#
loop_
_entity.id
_entity.type
_entity.pdbx_description
1 polymer ?
#
loop_
_entity_poly.entity_id
_entity_poly.type
_entity_poly.pdbx_seq_one_letter_code
_entity_poly.pdbx_strand_id
1 'polypeptide(L)' 'MNFHLSNADIVVIIALALLGSLLLALRFKPASWKGIVVEAVAANLAAIAAVVAFEMLMA' A
#
# COMPACT_ATOMS: atom_id res chain seq x y z
N MET A 1 7.84 17.61 13.67
CA MET A 1 7.23 16.30 13.94
C MET A 1 8.29 15.24 13.75
N ASN A 2 8.59 14.45 14.79
CA ASN A 2 9.47 13.28 14.65
C ASN A 2 8.62 12.16 14.06
N PHE A 3 8.66 11.96 12.74
CA PHE A 3 8.06 10.80 12.11
C PHE A 3 8.89 9.58 12.46
N HIS A 4 8.36 8.69 13.29
CA HIS A 4 9.04 7.47 13.71
C HIS A 4 8.19 6.27 13.31
N LEU A 5 8.48 5.69 12.14
CA LEU A 5 7.83 4.46 11.71
C LEU A 5 8.43 3.30 12.51
N SER A 6 7.60 2.66 13.34
CA SER A 6 7.92 1.44 14.04
C SER A 6 7.96 0.25 13.08
N ASN A 7 8.57 -0.85 13.52
CA ASN A 7 8.58 -2.10 12.76
C ASN A 7 7.16 -2.61 12.49
N ALA A 8 6.22 -2.34 13.39
CA ALA A 8 4.81 -2.68 13.20
C ALA A 8 4.21 -1.94 12.00
N ASP A 9 4.51 -0.66 11.84
CA ASP A 9 4.01 0.17 10.73
C ASP A 9 4.53 -0.34 9.39
N ILE A 10 5.80 -0.76 9.35
CA ILE A 10 6.40 -1.36 8.15
C ILE A 10 5.67 -2.66 7.79
N VAL A 11 5.39 -3.53 8.77
CA VAL A 11 4.63 -4.77 8.53
C VAL A 11 3.23 -4.46 8.00
N VAL A 12 2.56 -3.45 8.56
CA VAL A 12 1.23 -3.02 8.10
C VAL A 12 1.27 -2.47 6.68
N ILE A 13 2.27 -1.64 6.34
CA ILE A 13 2.46 -1.14 4.96
C ILE A 13 2.60 -2.31 3.99
N ILE A 14 3.45 -3.29 4.31
CA ILE A 14 3.67 -4.46 3.44
C ILE A 14 2.39 -5.27 3.29
N ALA A 15 1.68 -5.55 4.39
CA ALA A 15 0.43 -6.31 4.36
C ALA A 15 -0.64 -5.60 3.50
N LEU A 16 -0.82 -4.29 3.67
CA LEU A 16 -1.75 -3.49 2.90
C LEU A 16 -1.36 -3.39 1.43
N ALA A 17 -0.06 -3.26 1.12
CA ALA A 17 0.43 -3.21 -0.25
C ALA A 17 0.17 -4.52 -1.01
N LEU A 18 0.46 -5.65 -0.37
CA LEU A 18 0.21 -6.99 -0.94
C LEU A 18 -1.28 -7.25 -1.11
N LEU A 19 -2.08 -6.98 -0.06
CA LEU A 19 -3.53 -7.16 -0.10
C LEU A 19 -4.17 -6.24 -1.14
N GLY A 20 -3.79 -4.97 -1.19
CA GLY A 20 -4.29 -4.01 -2.18
C GLY A 20 -3.95 -4.44 -3.60
N SER A 21 -2.70 -4.87 -3.85
CA SER A 21 -2.28 -5.38 -5.16
C SER A 21 -3.07 -6.63 -5.56
N LEU A 22 -3.31 -7.55 -4.63
CA LEU A 22 -4.11 -8.76 -4.87
C LEU A 22 -5.56 -8.41 -5.21
N LEU A 23 -6.17 -7.50 -4.44
CA LEU A 23 -7.56 -7.06 -4.69
C LEU A 23 -7.70 -6.36 -6.05
N LEU A 24 -6.76 -5.49 -6.41
CA LEU A 24 -6.71 -4.84 -7.72
C LEU A 24 -6.57 -5.88 -8.84
N ALA A 25 -5.62 -6.81 -8.72
CA ALA A 25 -5.42 -7.87 -9.70
C ALA A 25 -6.67 -8.77 -9.86
N LEU A 26 -7.35 -9.11 -8.76
CA LEU A 26 -8.63 -9.84 -8.80
C LEU A 26 -9.75 -9.01 -9.45
N ARG A 27 -9.79 -7.70 -9.18
CA ARG A 27 -10.87 -6.80 -9.63
C ARG A 27 -10.77 -6.43 -11.10
N PHE A 28 -9.57 -6.16 -11.60
CA PHE A 28 -9.34 -5.65 -12.96
C PHE A 28 -8.72 -6.68 -13.91
N LYS A 29 -8.19 -7.80 -13.38
CA LYS A 29 -7.61 -8.91 -14.17
C LYS A 29 -6.65 -8.40 -15.26
N PRO A 30 -5.57 -7.71 -14.88
CA PRO A 30 -4.65 -7.10 -15.84
C PRO A 30 -4.07 -8.17 -16.79
N ALA A 31 -4.35 -8.03 -18.08
CA ALA A 31 -3.85 -8.96 -19.11
C ALA A 31 -2.48 -8.56 -19.68
N SER A 32 -1.91 -7.44 -19.20
CA SER A 32 -0.64 -6.91 -19.70
C SER A 32 0.30 -6.56 -18.55
N TRP A 33 1.60 -6.70 -18.82
CA TRP A 33 2.67 -6.31 -17.89
C TRP A 33 2.56 -4.84 -17.44
N LYS A 34 2.16 -3.94 -18.33
CA LYS A 34 1.96 -2.52 -17.98
C LYS A 34 0.82 -2.35 -16.98
N GLY A 35 -0.28 -3.08 -17.15
CA GLY A 35 -1.40 -3.05 -16.21
C GLY A 35 -1.00 -3.52 -14.82
N ILE A 36 -0.30 -4.66 -14.74
CA ILE A 36 0.20 -5.22 -13.47
C ILE A 36 1.08 -4.20 -12.74
N VAL A 37 2.01 -3.54 -13.44
CA VAL A 37 2.91 -2.55 -12.84
C VAL A 37 2.13 -1.33 -12.31
N VAL A 38 1.17 -0.82 -13.08
CA VAL A 38 0.36 0.34 -12.67
C VAL A 38 -0.44 0.03 -11.41
N GLU A 39 -1.09 -1.14 -11.36
CA GLU A 39 -1.88 -1.56 -10.20
C GLU A 39 -1.01 -1.79 -8.96
N ALA A 40 0.14 -2.43 -9.13
CA ALA A 40 1.09 -2.64 -8.05
C ALA A 40 1.58 -1.30 -7.48
N VAL A 41 1.98 -0.36 -8.34
CA VAL A 41 2.43 0.97 -7.91
C VAL A 41 1.31 1.70 -7.17
N ALA A 42 0.09 1.70 -7.70
CA ALA A 42 -1.05 2.36 -7.07
C ALA A 42 -1.36 1.77 -5.67
N ALA A 43 -1.37 0.45 -5.53
CA ALA A 43 -1.62 -0.22 -4.26
C ALA A 43 -0.54 0.09 -3.21
N ASN A 44 0.74 0.08 -3.61
CA ASN A 44 1.85 0.36 -2.72
C ASN A 44 1.84 1.82 -2.23
N LEU A 45 1.58 2.77 -3.14
CA LEU A 45 1.45 4.18 -2.77
C LEU A 45 0.27 4.39 -1.81
N ALA A 46 -0.87 3.74 -2.07
CA ALA A 46 -2.03 3.80 -1.19
C ALA A 46 -1.74 3.22 0.21
N ALA A 47 -1.02 2.10 0.29
CA ALA A 47 -0.64 1.49 1.56
C ALA A 47 0.25 2.39 2.41
N ILE A 48 1.29 2.99 1.80
CA ILE A 48 2.16 3.95 2.49
C ILE A 48 1.35 5.17 2.95
N ALA A 49 0.54 5.74 2.07
CA ALA A 49 -0.29 6.91 2.41
C ALA A 49 -1.26 6.60 3.56
N ALA A 50 -1.88 5.42 3.57
CA ALA A 50 -2.79 5.01 4.63
C ALA A 50 -2.10 4.94 6.00
N VAL A 51 -0.92 4.32 6.07
CA VAL A 51 -0.18 4.20 7.35
C VAL A 51 0.36 5.55 7.80
N VAL A 52 0.91 6.35 6.89
CA VAL A 52 1.36 7.72 7.21
C VAL A 52 0.21 8.59 7.72
N ALA A 53 -0.95 8.54 7.05
CA ALA A 53 -2.13 9.29 7.49
C ALA A 53 -2.66 8.81 8.85
N PHE A 54 -2.62 7.50 9.10
CA PHE A 54 -3.01 6.92 10.38
C PHE A 54 -2.06 7.37 11.50
N GLU A 55 -0.75 7.30 11.28
CA GLU A 55 0.26 7.79 12.21
C GLU A 55 0.08 9.29 12.50
N MET A 56 -0.20 10.10 11.49
CA MET A 56 -0.49 11.53 11.68
C MET A 56 -1.76 11.81 12.49
N LEU A 57 -2.77 10.93 12.42
CA LEU A 57 -4.00 11.05 13.19
C LEU A 57 -3.79 10.69 14.67
N MET A 58 -2.90 9.74 14.94
CA MET A 58 -2.61 9.24 16.29
C MET A 58 -1.56 10.07 17.04
N ALA A 59 -0.78 10.89 16.32
CA ALA A 59 0.24 11.80 16.86
C ALA A 59 -0.36 13.10 17.42
#